data_AF-A0A1H8QAL1-F1
#
_entry.id   AF-A0A1H8QAL1-F1
#
_cell.length_a   1.000
_cell.length_b   1.000
_cell.length_c   1.000
_cell.angle_alpha   90.00
_cell.angle_beta   90.00
_cell.angle_gamma   90.00
#
_symmetry.space_group_name_H-M   'P 1'
#
loop_
_entity.id
_entity.type
_entity.pdbx_description
1 polymer ?
#
loop_
_entity_poly.entity_id
_entity_poly.type
_entity_poly.pdbx_seq_one_letter_code
_entity_poly.pdbx_strand_id
1 'polypeptide(L)'
;MTHRVKLTSLAACAFACALVALAIVCPRAAWANAAVYTATATPSYTNPVTGAVEDSGGESGQTLGATMVTGIVQPEAFVQDQGNGEVLVSVRFYEADQIGDVTVAASADGSSYGASQQAEKLSTNAETNMVDLQLTAANTTPTLRFEMYVTPMGRSVTFFVTISDLAEGNTAGFAQTIDVDALNAASADSSSASTGSESNASSEGSVSTSGDSVKGVSEYNADGNQVKDGAADNGADSLNYPLIIGIILAVVVVAGIIVYVAVLKPNRAKQDAAAAAAAAAARGPHQGDQD
;
A
#
# COMPACT_ATOMS: atom_id res chain seq x y z
N MET A 1 -44.22 -26.30 -0.64
CA MET A 1 -43.72 -24.94 -0.90
C MET A 1 -42.37 -24.60 -0.21
N THR A 2 -41.79 -25.49 0.59
CA THR A 2 -40.69 -25.18 1.53
C THR A 2 -39.29 -24.97 0.93
N HIS A 3 -39.00 -25.39 -0.30
CA HIS A 3 -37.64 -25.32 -0.86
C HIS A 3 -37.19 -23.92 -1.33
N ARG A 4 -38.09 -22.98 -1.63
CA ARG A 4 -37.71 -21.68 -2.22
C ARG A 4 -37.16 -20.65 -1.23
N VAL A 5 -37.40 -20.82 0.08
CA VAL A 5 -36.99 -19.86 1.12
C VAL A 5 -35.55 -20.08 1.59
N LYS A 6 -35.03 -21.31 1.55
CA LYS A 6 -33.64 -21.58 1.94
C LYS A 6 -32.62 -21.01 0.94
N LEU A 7 -32.98 -20.93 -0.34
CA LEU A 7 -32.07 -20.48 -1.40
C LEU A 7 -31.82 -18.96 -1.36
N THR A 8 -32.83 -18.16 -1.01
CA THR A 8 -32.68 -16.70 -0.89
C THR A 8 -31.84 -16.30 0.32
N SER A 9 -31.98 -17.00 1.45
CA SER A 9 -31.16 -16.78 2.65
C SER A 9 -29.67 -17.07 2.40
N LEU A 10 -29.38 -18.16 1.69
CA LEU A 10 -27.99 -18.52 1.35
C LEU A 10 -27.35 -17.53 0.36
N ALA A 11 -28.11 -17.06 -0.64
CA ALA A 11 -27.65 -16.06 -1.59
C ALA A 11 -27.36 -14.69 -0.94
N ALA A 12 -28.19 -14.26 0.02
CA ALA A 12 -27.96 -13.03 0.77
C ALA A 12 -26.69 -13.10 1.64
N CYS A 13 -26.45 -14.24 2.30
CA CYS A 13 -25.23 -14.47 3.06
C CYS A 13 -23.98 -14.48 2.15
N ALA A 14 -24.05 -15.17 1.00
CA ALA A 14 -22.96 -15.19 0.02
C ALA A 14 -22.64 -13.78 -0.53
N PHE A 15 -23.66 -12.94 -0.78
CA PHE A 15 -23.46 -11.57 -1.24
C PHE A 15 -22.86 -10.65 -0.16
N ALA A 16 -23.25 -10.83 1.11
CA ALA A 16 -22.64 -10.14 2.25
C ALA A 16 -21.17 -10.55 2.43
N CYS A 17 -20.86 -11.84 2.38
CA CYS A 17 -19.48 -12.34 2.41
C CYS A 17 -18.66 -11.86 1.21
N ALA A 18 -19.25 -11.76 0.02
CA ALA A 18 -18.58 -11.23 -1.17
C ALA A 18 -18.29 -9.72 -1.05
N LEU A 19 -19.20 -8.93 -0.45
CA LEU A 19 -18.94 -7.51 -0.17
C LEU A 19 -17.87 -7.32 0.90
N VAL A 20 -17.86 -8.14 1.95
CA VAL A 20 -16.78 -8.12 2.97
C VAL A 20 -15.45 -8.55 2.36
N ALA A 21 -15.42 -9.59 1.53
CA ALA A 21 -14.22 -10.00 0.81
C ALA A 21 -13.72 -8.93 -0.17
N LEU A 22 -14.62 -8.25 -0.89
CA LEU A 22 -14.24 -7.14 -1.78
C LEU A 22 -13.69 -5.95 -0.99
N ALA A 23 -14.24 -5.65 0.20
CA ALA A 23 -13.71 -4.64 1.12
C ALA A 23 -12.37 -5.03 1.79
N ILE A 24 -11.95 -6.29 1.69
CA ILE A 24 -10.64 -6.81 2.12
C ILE A 24 -9.64 -6.86 0.94
N VAL A 25 -10.13 -6.99 -0.31
CA VAL A 25 -9.31 -7.10 -1.54
C VAL A 25 -9.16 -5.77 -2.27
N CYS A 26 -10.00 -4.77 -2.01
CA CYS A 26 -9.61 -3.38 -2.25
C CYS A 26 -8.33 -3.10 -1.45
N PRO A 27 -7.22 -2.65 -2.07
CA PRO A 27 -6.19 -1.97 -1.30
C PRO A 27 -6.87 -0.82 -0.55
N ARG A 28 -6.40 -0.54 0.67
CA ARG A 28 -6.85 0.64 1.40
C ARG A 28 -6.24 1.86 0.72
N ALA A 29 -6.90 2.33 -0.34
CA ALA A 29 -6.70 3.65 -0.93
C ALA A 29 -7.13 4.72 0.08
N ALA A 30 -6.35 4.83 1.15
CA ALA A 30 -6.16 6.08 1.86
C ALA A 30 -5.70 7.10 0.81
N TRP A 31 -6.15 8.34 0.95
CA TRP A 31 -5.90 9.39 -0.03
C TRP A 31 -4.52 10.02 0.23
N ALA A 32 -3.52 9.15 0.41
CA ALA A 32 -2.14 9.48 0.68
C ALA A 32 -1.39 9.52 -0.65
N ASN A 33 -0.81 10.67 -0.94
CA ASN A 33 0.23 10.78 -1.95
C ASN A 33 1.52 10.22 -1.36
N ALA A 34 2.37 9.60 -2.18
CA ALA A 34 3.73 9.29 -1.79
C ALA A 34 4.45 10.58 -1.36
N ALA A 35 5.25 10.50 -0.29
CA ALA A 35 5.91 11.64 0.33
C ALA A 35 7.15 11.18 1.10
N VAL A 36 8.09 12.10 1.32
CA VAL A 36 9.29 11.84 2.11
C VAL A 36 9.44 12.88 3.22
N TYR A 37 9.91 12.44 4.37
CA TYR A 37 10.03 13.25 5.58
C TYR A 37 11.36 13.00 6.28
N THR A 38 11.96 14.06 6.80
CA THR A 38 12.97 13.99 7.85
C THR A 38 12.24 14.01 9.19
N ALA A 39 12.61 13.11 10.10
CA ALA A 39 11.90 12.86 11.35
C ALA A 39 12.90 12.83 12.52
N THR A 40 12.42 13.02 13.75
CA THR A 40 13.24 12.82 14.96
C THR A 40 13.26 11.35 15.36
N ALA A 41 14.45 10.80 15.54
CA ALA A 41 14.70 9.48 16.09
C ALA A 41 14.99 9.61 17.60
N THR A 42 14.03 9.22 18.44
CA THR A 42 14.19 9.24 19.90
C THR A 42 14.61 7.86 20.42
N PRO A 43 15.88 7.63 20.78
CA PRO A 43 16.35 6.38 21.37
C PRO A 43 15.81 6.14 22.78
N SER A 44 15.59 4.87 23.13
CA SER A 44 15.37 4.42 24.51
C SER A 44 15.82 2.98 24.71
N TYR A 45 16.48 2.69 25.84
CA TYR A 45 16.80 1.32 26.27
C TYR A 45 15.60 0.60 26.94
N THR A 46 14.55 1.36 27.27
CA THR A 46 13.32 0.87 27.90
C THR A 46 12.15 1.07 26.93
N ASN A 47 11.22 0.11 26.85
CA ASN A 47 10.04 0.26 26.00
C ASN A 47 9.25 1.52 26.44
N PRO A 48 9.00 2.48 25.54
CA PRO A 48 8.44 3.79 25.90
C PRO A 48 6.98 3.73 26.36
N VAL A 49 6.26 2.63 26.09
CA VAL A 49 4.86 2.43 26.48
C VAL A 49 4.74 1.55 27.72
N THR A 50 5.46 0.43 27.75
CA THR A 50 5.31 -0.59 28.81
C THR A 50 6.24 -0.38 30.00
N GLY A 51 7.30 0.42 29.84
CA GLY A 51 8.33 0.62 30.87
C GLY A 51 9.26 -0.58 31.08
N ALA A 52 9.17 -1.63 30.25
CA ALA A 52 9.99 -2.83 30.37
C ALA A 52 11.38 -2.66 29.73
N VAL A 53 12.40 -3.26 30.34
CA VAL A 53 13.71 -3.49 29.69
C VAL A 53 13.70 -4.87 29.05
N GLU A 54 13.95 -4.93 27.73
CA GLU A 54 14.01 -6.18 26.95
C GLU A 54 15.45 -6.63 26.64
N ASP A 55 16.49 -5.86 27.01
CA ASP A 55 17.89 -6.30 26.90
C ASP A 55 18.29 -7.26 28.05
N SER A 56 19.16 -8.19 27.67
CA SER A 56 19.98 -9.05 28.53
C SER A 56 20.64 -8.39 29.75
N GLY A 57 20.95 -7.09 29.73
CA GLY A 57 21.49 -6.35 30.89
C GLY A 57 20.47 -6.06 32.00
N GLY A 58 19.17 -6.18 31.71
CA GLY A 58 18.05 -5.97 32.63
C GLY A 58 17.97 -4.57 33.23
N GLU A 59 17.13 -4.41 34.26
CA GLU A 59 16.96 -3.15 35.01
C GLU A 59 18.29 -2.64 35.61
N SER A 60 19.16 -3.55 36.05
CA SER A 60 20.53 -3.23 36.51
C SER A 60 21.39 -2.54 35.45
N GLY A 61 21.13 -2.78 34.17
CA GLY A 61 21.80 -2.13 33.05
C GLY A 61 21.22 -0.78 32.66
N GLN A 62 20.02 -0.40 33.15
CA GLN A 62 19.19 0.64 32.54
C GLN A 62 19.88 1.99 32.32
N THR A 63 20.59 2.52 33.32
CA THR A 63 21.30 3.81 33.21
C THR A 63 22.45 3.77 32.19
N LEU A 64 23.18 2.65 32.12
CA LEU A 64 24.29 2.47 31.18
C LEU A 64 23.75 2.22 29.77
N GLY A 65 22.76 1.35 29.64
CA GLY A 65 22.07 1.07 28.38
C GLY A 65 21.43 2.32 27.77
N ALA A 66 20.72 3.13 28.56
CA ALA A 66 20.16 4.40 28.07
C ALA A 66 21.26 5.35 27.54
N THR A 67 22.39 5.44 28.24
CA THR A 67 23.55 6.23 27.78
C THR A 67 24.16 5.67 26.49
N MET A 68 24.27 4.34 26.37
CA MET A 68 24.79 3.67 25.18
C MET A 68 23.89 3.85 23.96
N VAL A 69 22.58 3.62 24.08
CA VAL A 69 21.64 3.76 22.95
C VAL A 69 21.57 5.22 22.48
N THR A 70 21.59 6.18 23.41
CA THR A 70 21.69 7.63 23.09
C THR A 70 23.03 8.01 22.43
N GLY A 71 24.08 7.22 22.65
CA GLY A 71 25.39 7.43 22.02
C GLY A 71 25.50 6.86 20.60
N ILE A 72 24.81 5.76 20.29
CA ILE A 72 24.90 5.11 18.97
C ILE A 72 23.82 5.57 17.98
N VAL A 73 22.65 6.02 18.44
CA VAL A 73 21.55 6.49 17.57
C VAL A 73 21.74 7.97 17.23
N GLN A 74 21.80 8.29 15.93
CA GLN A 74 21.79 9.67 15.46
C GLN A 74 20.33 10.20 15.53
N PRO A 75 20.09 11.45 15.98
CA PRO A 75 18.75 11.92 16.36
C PRO A 75 17.80 12.22 15.18
N GLU A 76 18.24 12.07 13.94
CA GLU A 76 17.45 12.21 12.73
C GLU A 76 17.15 10.82 12.13
N ALA A 77 15.96 10.65 11.59
CA ALA A 77 15.54 9.52 10.77
C ALA A 77 14.96 10.04 9.45
N PHE A 78 14.82 9.14 8.48
CA PHE A 78 14.19 9.43 7.20
C PHE A 78 13.05 8.46 6.94
N VAL A 79 11.89 9.01 6.58
CA VAL A 79 10.63 8.28 6.42
C VAL A 79 10.12 8.50 4.99
N GLN A 80 9.83 7.41 4.29
CA GLN A 80 9.32 7.42 2.93
C GLN A 80 7.95 6.73 2.92
N ASP A 81 6.89 7.52 2.84
CA ASP A 81 5.53 7.01 2.66
C ASP A 81 5.30 6.75 1.18
N GLN A 82 4.93 5.52 0.81
CA GLN A 82 4.65 5.17 -0.59
C GLN A 82 3.22 5.53 -1.03
N GLY A 83 2.37 6.05 -0.13
CA GLY A 83 0.95 6.34 -0.38
C GLY A 83 0.03 5.12 -0.44
N ASN A 84 0.60 3.91 -0.52
CA ASN A 84 -0.11 2.63 -0.61
C ASN A 84 -0.38 1.96 0.76
N GLY A 85 0.12 2.56 1.87
CA GLY A 85 0.07 2.00 3.23
C GLY A 85 1.34 1.28 3.68
N GLU A 86 2.36 1.20 2.83
CA GLU A 86 3.72 0.77 3.16
C GLU A 86 4.62 2.00 3.37
N VAL A 87 5.38 1.99 4.45
CA VAL A 87 6.34 3.05 4.78
C VAL A 87 7.73 2.44 4.94
N LEU A 88 8.75 3.06 4.32
CA LEU A 88 10.15 2.71 4.55
C LEU A 88 10.75 3.71 5.54
N VAL A 89 11.40 3.21 6.58
CA VAL A 89 12.04 4.02 7.63
C VAL A 89 13.52 3.70 7.69
N SER A 90 14.36 4.72 7.52
CA SER A 90 15.81 4.67 7.70
C SER A 90 16.20 5.30 9.02
N VAL A 91 16.99 4.59 9.83
CA VAL A 91 17.62 5.11 11.06
C VAL A 91 19.13 5.07 10.91
N ARG A 92 19.82 6.13 11.33
CA ARG A 92 21.27 6.29 11.24
C ARG A 92 21.94 5.94 12.56
N PHE A 93 22.99 5.13 12.49
CA PHE A 93 23.79 4.71 13.65
C PHE A 93 25.26 5.10 13.49
N TYR A 94 25.92 5.38 14.60
CA TYR A 94 27.37 5.42 14.75
C TYR A 94 27.93 3.99 14.97
N GLU A 95 29.26 3.84 14.97
CA GLU A 95 29.97 2.57 15.21
C GLU A 95 29.59 1.46 14.19
N ALA A 96 29.47 1.85 12.92
CA ALA A 96 29.07 0.99 11.80
C ALA A 96 30.01 -0.22 11.51
N ASP A 97 31.19 -0.25 12.12
CA ASP A 97 32.16 -1.35 12.12
C ASP A 97 32.03 -2.30 13.34
N GLN A 98 31.35 -1.87 14.41
CA GLN A 98 31.05 -2.68 15.60
C GLN A 98 29.70 -3.40 15.50
N ILE A 99 28.77 -2.83 14.73
CA ILE A 99 27.42 -3.37 14.46
C ILE A 99 27.50 -4.58 13.52
N GLY A 100 26.99 -5.72 13.99
CA GLY A 100 26.80 -6.96 13.22
C GLY A 100 25.41 -7.07 12.61
N ASP A 101 24.80 -8.26 12.69
CA ASP A 101 23.42 -8.49 12.27
C ASP A 101 22.42 -7.65 13.09
N VAL A 102 21.37 -7.17 12.41
CA VAL A 102 20.30 -6.36 13.02
C VAL A 102 18.94 -6.85 12.55
N THR A 103 18.14 -7.35 13.50
CA THR A 103 16.69 -7.52 13.30
C THR A 103 15.94 -6.31 13.87
N VAL A 104 14.81 -5.97 13.26
CA VAL A 104 13.92 -4.93 13.76
C VAL A 104 12.48 -5.42 13.68
N ALA A 105 11.69 -5.14 14.71
CA ALA A 105 10.24 -5.26 14.65
C ALA A 105 9.62 -3.87 14.80
N ALA A 106 8.71 -3.50 13.90
CA ALA A 106 7.98 -2.24 13.97
C ALA A 106 6.69 -2.39 14.79
N SER A 107 6.28 -1.31 15.45
CA SER A 107 4.99 -1.15 16.12
C SER A 107 4.40 0.22 15.78
N ALA A 108 3.09 0.30 15.56
CA ALA A 108 2.42 1.57 15.27
C ALA A 108 2.22 2.44 16.51
N ASP A 109 2.23 1.85 17.70
CA ASP A 109 1.97 2.54 18.97
C ASP A 109 3.02 2.27 20.07
N GLY A 110 3.86 1.23 19.92
CA GLY A 110 4.86 0.78 20.90
C GLY A 110 4.36 -0.30 21.87
N SER A 111 3.05 -0.60 21.88
CA SER A 111 2.43 -1.60 22.76
C SER A 111 2.65 -3.03 22.27
N SER A 112 2.57 -3.26 20.96
CA SER A 112 2.75 -4.57 20.34
C SER A 112 3.51 -4.48 19.02
N TYR A 113 4.53 -5.33 18.90
CA TYR A 113 5.42 -5.37 17.73
C TYR A 113 4.98 -6.43 16.72
N GLY A 114 5.23 -6.17 15.44
CA GLY A 114 5.04 -7.14 14.36
C GLY A 114 6.09 -8.26 14.38
N ALA A 115 6.17 -9.01 13.29
CA ALA A 115 7.27 -9.94 13.08
C ALA A 115 8.60 -9.18 12.94
N SER A 116 9.70 -9.76 13.46
CA SER A 116 11.03 -9.22 13.20
C SER A 116 11.43 -9.45 11.74
N GLN A 117 11.99 -8.42 11.11
CA GLN A 117 12.62 -8.45 9.79
C GLN A 117 14.11 -8.09 9.91
N GLN A 118 14.94 -8.49 8.94
CA GLN A 118 16.29 -7.93 8.82
C GLN A 118 16.19 -6.45 8.42
N ALA A 119 17.07 -5.61 8.97
CA ALA A 119 17.29 -4.27 8.42
C ALA A 119 18.23 -4.31 7.21
N GLU A 120 17.93 -3.51 6.18
CA GLU A 120 18.77 -3.37 4.99
C GLU A 120 19.81 -2.25 5.16
N LYS A 121 21.06 -2.52 4.77
CA LYS A 121 22.17 -1.57 4.88
C LYS A 121 22.28 -0.69 3.64
N LEU A 122 21.54 0.42 3.61
CA LEU A 122 21.47 1.32 2.44
C LEU A 122 22.76 2.11 2.21
N SER A 123 23.37 2.60 3.28
CA SER A 123 24.56 3.46 3.20
C SER A 123 25.54 3.14 4.32
N THR A 124 26.81 3.44 4.11
CA THR A 124 27.84 3.39 5.16
C THR A 124 28.88 4.47 4.85
N ASN A 125 29.10 5.39 5.79
CA ASN A 125 30.12 6.41 5.70
C ASN A 125 31.32 5.99 6.55
N ALA A 126 32.43 5.65 5.89
CA ALA A 126 33.67 5.21 6.55
C ALA A 126 34.46 6.35 7.21
N GLU A 127 34.21 7.61 6.85
CA GLU A 127 34.88 8.77 7.46
C GLU A 127 34.26 9.15 8.82
N THR A 128 32.94 9.02 8.94
CA THR A 128 32.19 9.27 10.19
C THR A 128 31.84 8.01 10.96
N ASN A 129 32.20 6.83 10.45
CA ASN A 129 31.82 5.49 10.95
C ASN A 129 30.30 5.34 11.18
N MET A 130 29.50 5.81 10.20
CA MET A 130 28.05 5.78 10.24
C MET A 130 27.44 4.74 9.30
N VAL A 131 26.25 4.25 9.62
CA VAL A 131 25.42 3.35 8.78
C VAL A 131 23.97 3.83 8.75
N ASP A 132 23.36 3.80 7.57
CA ASP A 132 21.90 3.93 7.40
C ASP A 132 21.26 2.54 7.29
N LEU A 133 20.38 2.20 8.23
CA LEU A 133 19.63 0.96 8.26
C LEU A 133 18.15 1.22 7.93
N GLN A 134 17.63 0.62 6.86
CA GLN A 134 16.24 0.73 6.43
C GLN A 134 15.41 -0.51 6.81
N LEU A 135 14.14 -0.29 7.08
CA LEU A 135 13.14 -1.31 7.38
C LEU A 135 11.74 -0.85 6.92
N THR A 136 10.78 -1.76 6.98
CA THR A 136 9.38 -1.52 6.60
C THR A 136 8.51 -1.26 7.84
N ALA A 137 7.56 -0.35 7.75
CA ALA A 137 6.62 0.03 8.80
C ALA A 137 5.20 0.22 8.26
N ALA A 138 4.21 0.12 9.14
CA ALA A 138 2.79 0.27 8.82
C ALA A 138 2.24 1.71 9.03
N ASN A 139 3.11 2.64 9.43
CA ASN A 139 2.82 4.06 9.64
C ASN A 139 4.12 4.88 9.60
N THR A 140 3.99 6.20 9.54
CA THR A 140 5.12 7.15 9.42
C THR A 140 5.74 7.56 10.76
N THR A 141 5.14 7.20 11.89
CA THR A 141 5.64 7.43 13.27
C THR A 141 5.72 6.13 14.07
N PRO A 142 6.44 5.09 13.61
CA PRO A 142 6.49 3.83 14.36
C PRO A 142 7.37 3.95 15.61
N THR A 143 7.08 3.10 16.60
CA THR A 143 8.09 2.69 17.58
C THR A 143 8.76 1.42 17.06
N LEU A 144 10.08 1.43 16.99
CA LEU A 144 10.90 0.34 16.48
C LEU A 144 11.60 -0.37 17.64
N ARG A 145 11.53 -1.70 17.69
CA ARG A 145 12.37 -2.51 18.57
C ARG A 145 13.48 -3.15 17.75
N PHE A 146 14.72 -2.74 18.02
CA PHE A 146 15.93 -3.29 17.44
C PHE A 146 16.46 -4.44 18.32
N GLU A 147 16.89 -5.53 17.68
CA GLU A 147 17.83 -6.49 18.26
C GLU A 147 19.09 -6.48 17.38
N MET A 148 20.20 -6.02 17.96
CA MET A 148 21.44 -5.67 17.24
C MET A 148 22.63 -6.39 17.86
N TYR A 149 23.39 -7.16 17.07
CA TYR A 149 24.64 -7.75 17.55
C TYR A 149 25.74 -6.69 17.64
N VAL A 150 26.37 -6.56 18.83
CA VAL A 150 27.44 -5.57 19.07
C VAL A 150 28.75 -6.30 19.37
N THR A 151 29.72 -6.16 18.46
CA THR A 151 30.95 -6.95 18.45
C THR A 151 31.81 -6.80 19.71
N PRO A 152 32.07 -5.59 20.26
CA PRO A 152 32.78 -5.42 21.53
C PRO A 152 32.07 -6.01 22.75
N MET A 153 30.74 -6.21 22.67
CA MET A 153 29.91 -6.73 23.75
C MET A 153 29.66 -8.24 23.65
N GLY A 154 29.98 -8.85 22.50
CA GLY A 154 29.87 -10.29 22.25
C GLY A 154 28.43 -10.84 22.29
N ARG A 155 27.41 -9.99 22.10
CA ARG A 155 25.99 -10.37 22.21
C ARG A 155 25.07 -9.45 21.40
N SER A 156 23.85 -9.93 21.15
CA SER A 156 22.71 -9.08 20.80
C SER A 156 22.35 -8.14 21.96
N VAL A 157 22.01 -6.89 21.66
CA VAL A 157 21.36 -5.95 22.58
C VAL A 157 19.99 -5.56 22.04
N THR A 158 19.02 -5.40 22.94
CA THR A 158 17.65 -4.98 22.59
C THR A 158 17.41 -3.53 23.00
N PHE A 159 16.91 -2.70 22.10
CA PHE A 159 16.53 -1.31 22.41
C PHE A 159 15.43 -0.80 21.47
N PHE A 160 14.97 0.42 21.74
CA PHE A 160 13.85 1.05 21.06
C PHE A 160 14.26 2.38 20.42
N VAL A 161 13.63 2.72 19.30
CA VAL A 161 13.69 4.05 18.68
C VAL A 161 12.26 4.47 18.33
N THR A 162 11.83 5.64 18.81
CA THR A 162 10.53 6.21 18.48
C THR A 162 10.71 7.26 17.38
N ILE A 163 9.94 7.16 16.30
CA ILE A 163 9.99 8.10 15.18
C ILE A 163 8.90 9.17 15.36
N SER A 164 9.28 10.44 15.36
CA SER A 164 8.40 11.58 15.67
C SER A 164 8.72 12.82 14.80
N ASP A 165 7.96 13.90 14.99
CA ASP A 165 8.29 15.26 14.51
C ASP A 165 8.66 15.37 13.02
N LEU A 166 7.79 14.86 12.14
CA LEU A 166 8.02 14.82 10.70
C LEU A 166 8.03 16.23 10.08
N ALA A 167 9.07 16.52 9.30
CA ALA A 167 9.17 17.66 8.40
C ALA A 167 9.34 17.15 6.96
N GLU A 168 8.63 17.75 5.99
CA GLU A 168 8.68 17.34 4.58
C GLU A 168 10.07 17.53 3.96
N GLY A 169 10.50 16.56 3.14
CA GLY A 169 11.78 16.56 2.45
C GLY A 169 12.89 15.76 3.16
N ASN A 170 14.07 15.70 2.54
CA ASN A 170 15.26 15.01 3.02
C ASN A 170 16.36 16.03 3.33
N THR A 171 16.39 16.55 4.56
CA THR A 171 17.40 17.55 5.00
C THR A 171 18.60 16.90 5.70
N ALA A 172 18.42 15.72 6.29
CA ALA A 172 19.46 14.99 7.03
C ALA A 172 20.39 14.14 6.12
N GLY A 173 20.23 14.19 4.80
CA GLY A 173 21.14 13.53 3.85
C GLY A 173 21.10 12.00 3.95
N PHE A 174 19.90 11.43 3.99
CA PHE A 174 19.70 9.97 3.88
C PHE A 174 19.62 9.54 2.41
N ALA A 175 19.88 8.26 2.13
CA ALA A 175 19.56 7.68 0.83
C ALA A 175 18.03 7.57 0.64
N GLN A 176 17.52 8.13 -0.46
CA GLN A 176 16.13 7.97 -0.89
C GLN A 176 16.03 6.80 -1.88
N THR A 177 15.07 5.90 -1.64
CA THR A 177 14.83 4.68 -2.43
C THR A 177 13.50 4.69 -3.18
N ILE A 178 12.60 5.65 -2.92
CA ILE A 178 11.34 5.82 -3.68
C ILE A 178 11.39 6.99 -4.66
N ASP A 179 10.75 6.83 -5.82
CA ASP A 179 10.42 7.92 -6.74
C ASP A 179 9.01 8.44 -6.43
N VAL A 180 8.96 9.59 -5.73
CA VAL A 180 7.72 10.23 -5.26
C VAL A 180 6.84 10.68 -6.42
N ASP A 181 7.43 11.24 -7.47
CA ASP A 181 6.67 11.77 -8.61
C ASP A 181 6.09 10.64 -9.46
N ALA A 182 6.84 9.54 -9.67
CA ALA A 182 6.35 8.36 -10.37
C ALA A 182 5.21 7.64 -9.61
N LEU A 183 5.35 7.48 -8.28
CA LEU A 183 4.29 6.89 -7.44
C LEU A 183 3.01 7.74 -7.47
N ASN A 184 3.13 9.07 -7.38
CA ASN A 184 1.98 9.97 -7.43
C ASN A 184 1.32 10.02 -8.82
N ALA A 185 2.10 9.94 -9.90
CA ALA A 185 1.57 9.83 -11.26
C ALA A 185 0.77 8.53 -11.49
N ALA A 186 1.22 7.40 -10.95
CA ALA A 186 0.52 6.11 -11.06
C ALA A 186 -0.82 6.08 -10.31
N SER A 187 -0.88 6.72 -9.13
CA SER A 187 -2.12 6.90 -8.35
C SER A 187 -3.12 7.83 -9.06
N ALA A 188 -2.65 8.82 -9.82
CA ALA A 188 -3.50 9.74 -10.57
C ALA A 188 -4.23 9.06 -11.75
N ASP A 189 -3.54 8.26 -12.57
CA ASP A 189 -4.15 7.55 -13.71
C ASP A 189 -5.26 6.58 -13.25
N SER A 190 -5.01 5.88 -12.14
CA SER A 190 -5.96 4.99 -11.47
C SER A 190 -7.28 5.67 -11.04
N SER A 191 -7.31 7.00 -10.96
CA SER A 191 -8.46 7.78 -10.46
C SER A 191 -9.43 8.25 -11.55
N SER A 192 -9.09 8.11 -12.84
CA SER A 192 -9.86 8.70 -13.96
C SER A 192 -11.18 7.98 -14.29
N ALA A 193 -11.36 6.73 -13.83
CA ALA A 193 -12.37 5.80 -14.35
C ALA A 193 -13.80 5.95 -13.78
N SER A 194 -14.31 7.16 -13.50
CA SER A 194 -15.67 7.32 -12.91
C SER A 194 -16.48 8.59 -13.22
N THR A 195 -16.41 9.15 -14.43
CA THR A 195 -17.52 9.99 -14.98
C THR A 195 -17.74 9.69 -16.46
N GLY A 196 -18.98 9.70 -16.97
CA GLY A 196 -19.27 9.28 -18.35
C GLY A 196 -20.29 10.13 -19.10
N SER A 197 -20.23 10.05 -20.44
CA SER A 197 -21.21 10.51 -21.45
C SER A 197 -21.49 12.03 -21.57
N GLU A 198 -21.51 12.71 -22.73
CA GLU A 198 -20.99 12.56 -24.13
C GLU A 198 -20.84 14.02 -24.72
N SER A 199 -20.57 14.39 -25.99
CA SER A 199 -20.42 13.69 -27.28
C SER A 199 -19.66 14.56 -28.33
N ASN A 200 -19.15 13.89 -29.38
CA ASN A 200 -19.14 14.32 -30.80
C ASN A 200 -18.20 15.44 -31.36
N ALA A 201 -17.70 15.16 -32.59
CA ALA A 201 -17.30 16.06 -33.70
C ALA A 201 -16.08 17.01 -33.62
N SER A 202 -14.93 16.47 -34.05
CA SER A 202 -14.05 16.96 -35.16
C SER A 202 -13.89 18.46 -35.50
N SER A 203 -12.62 18.92 -35.54
CA SER A 203 -12.01 19.51 -36.75
C SER A 203 -10.46 19.54 -36.68
N GLU A 204 -9.80 19.85 -37.79
CA GLU A 204 -8.33 19.84 -37.99
C GLU A 204 -7.64 21.18 -37.63
N GLY A 205 -6.33 21.19 -37.31
CA GLY A 205 -5.65 22.41 -36.80
C GLY A 205 -4.12 22.37 -36.68
N SER A 206 -3.42 22.00 -37.76
CA SER A 206 -1.96 21.90 -37.97
C SER A 206 -0.96 22.73 -37.09
N VAL A 207 0.15 22.05 -36.73
CA VAL A 207 1.53 22.56 -36.50
C VAL A 207 1.88 23.32 -35.20
N SER A 208 2.95 22.82 -34.55
CA SER A 208 3.81 23.52 -33.58
C SER A 208 5.27 23.17 -33.89
N THR A 209 6.19 24.13 -33.73
CA THR A 209 7.60 23.97 -34.15
C THR A 209 8.58 24.14 -32.98
N SER A 210 9.31 23.07 -32.70
CA SER A 210 10.61 23.00 -32.01
C SER A 210 10.73 23.50 -30.56
N GLY A 211 11.12 22.58 -29.68
CA GLY A 211 11.45 22.81 -28.26
C GLY A 211 12.22 21.60 -27.71
N ASP A 212 13.42 21.42 -28.24
CA ASP A 212 14.37 20.30 -28.10
C ASP A 212 14.32 19.46 -26.80
N SER A 213 14.43 18.14 -26.94
CA SER A 213 14.67 17.19 -25.84
C SER A 213 15.62 16.09 -26.29
N VAL A 214 16.88 16.19 -25.86
CA VAL A 214 17.97 15.27 -26.24
C VAL A 214 17.70 13.87 -25.68
N LYS A 215 17.40 12.91 -26.56
CA LYS A 215 17.36 11.48 -26.22
C LYS A 215 18.72 10.82 -26.44
N GLY A 216 19.03 9.85 -25.59
CA GLY A 216 20.33 9.17 -25.57
C GLY A 216 20.64 8.34 -26.82
N VAL A 217 21.93 7.98 -26.94
CA VAL A 217 22.47 7.14 -28.01
C VAL A 217 21.80 5.77 -28.06
N SER A 218 21.48 5.30 -29.26
CA SER A 218 21.22 3.89 -29.55
C SER A 218 22.49 3.24 -30.11
N GLU A 219 22.83 2.03 -29.69
CA GLU A 219 23.95 1.28 -30.26
C GLU A 219 23.56 0.58 -31.57
N TYR A 220 24.52 0.50 -32.49
CA TYR A 220 24.41 -0.13 -33.80
C TYR A 220 25.56 -1.10 -33.96
N ASN A 221 25.33 -2.24 -34.61
CA ASN A 221 26.38 -3.21 -34.91
C ASN A 221 27.26 -2.74 -36.10
N ALA A 222 28.37 -3.46 -36.34
CA ALA A 222 29.33 -3.10 -37.40
C ALA A 222 28.74 -3.11 -38.82
N ASP A 223 27.61 -3.78 -39.04
CA ASP A 223 26.87 -3.82 -40.31
C ASP A 223 25.79 -2.73 -40.43
N GLY A 224 25.65 -1.85 -39.43
CA GLY A 224 24.78 -0.67 -39.46
C GLY A 224 23.34 -0.89 -38.98
N ASN A 225 23.00 -2.05 -38.42
CA ASN A 225 21.68 -2.32 -37.85
C ASN A 225 21.61 -1.98 -36.36
N GLN A 226 20.47 -1.48 -35.89
CA GLN A 226 20.18 -1.40 -34.45
C GLN A 226 20.18 -2.81 -33.85
N VAL A 227 20.86 -2.96 -32.72
CA VAL A 227 20.68 -4.15 -31.89
C VAL A 227 19.29 -4.11 -31.24
N LYS A 228 18.57 -5.22 -31.35
CA LYS A 228 17.33 -5.49 -30.60
C LYS A 228 17.57 -6.77 -29.84
N ASP A 229 17.68 -6.66 -28.53
CA ASP A 229 17.94 -7.82 -27.68
C ASP A 229 16.75 -8.77 -27.73
N GLY A 230 16.97 -9.90 -28.42
CA GLY A 230 15.96 -10.93 -28.62
C GLY A 230 15.86 -11.82 -27.40
N ALA A 231 14.64 -11.99 -26.88
CA ALA A 231 14.40 -12.87 -25.75
C ALA A 231 14.78 -14.32 -26.07
N ALA A 232 15.53 -14.95 -25.16
CA ALA A 232 15.64 -16.40 -25.06
C ALA A 232 14.74 -16.87 -23.91
N ASP A 233 13.78 -17.73 -24.23
CA ASP A 233 12.74 -18.19 -23.31
C ASP A 233 13.25 -19.30 -22.37
N ASN A 234 12.83 -19.27 -21.09
CA ASN A 234 12.21 -20.38 -20.33
C ASN A 234 12.14 -20.04 -18.82
N GLY A 235 10.94 -20.02 -18.23
CA GLY A 235 10.78 -20.25 -16.78
C GLY A 235 9.94 -19.25 -15.95
N ALA A 236 8.61 -19.33 -16.10
CA ALA A 236 7.58 -18.83 -15.15
C ALA A 236 7.40 -17.31 -14.93
N ASP A 237 6.21 -16.99 -14.41
CA ASP A 237 5.80 -15.79 -13.67
C ASP A 237 5.92 -14.38 -14.29
N SER A 238 6.02 -14.27 -15.62
CA SER A 238 5.58 -13.07 -16.34
C SER A 238 4.06 -13.02 -16.51
N LEU A 239 3.34 -12.78 -15.40
CA LEU A 239 1.90 -12.54 -15.39
C LEU A 239 1.55 -11.33 -16.26
N ASN A 240 0.97 -11.57 -17.44
CA ASN A 240 0.56 -10.52 -18.37
C ASN A 240 -0.69 -9.77 -17.86
N TYR A 241 -0.48 -8.85 -16.92
CA TYR A 241 -1.50 -8.01 -16.29
C TYR A 241 -2.58 -7.46 -17.24
N PRO A 242 -2.28 -6.85 -18.41
CA PRO A 242 -3.33 -6.37 -19.32
C PRO A 242 -4.27 -7.48 -19.83
N LEU A 243 -3.77 -8.70 -20.04
CA LEU A 243 -4.58 -9.84 -20.46
C LEU A 243 -5.43 -10.39 -19.30
N ILE A 244 -4.88 -10.41 -18.09
CA ILE A 244 -5.60 -10.82 -16.86
C ILE A 244 -6.74 -9.83 -16.55
N ILE A 245 -6.46 -8.53 -16.59
CA ILE A 245 -7.46 -7.46 -16.40
C ILE A 245 -8.57 -7.56 -17.46
N GLY A 246 -8.21 -7.79 -18.73
CA GLY A 246 -9.18 -8.01 -19.81
C GLY A 246 -10.10 -9.21 -19.57
N ILE A 247 -9.56 -10.34 -19.08
CA ILE A 247 -10.37 -11.52 -18.72
C ILE A 247 -11.30 -11.23 -17.54
N ILE A 248 -10.83 -10.55 -16.50
CA ILE A 248 -11.64 -10.20 -15.32
C ILE A 248 -12.80 -9.29 -15.72
N LEU A 249 -12.56 -8.24 -16.52
CA LEU A 249 -13.61 -7.35 -17.02
C LEU A 249 -14.64 -8.09 -17.87
N ALA A 250 -14.21 -8.99 -18.76
CA ALA A 250 -15.12 -9.81 -19.56
C ALA A 250 -16.01 -10.72 -18.69
N VAL A 251 -15.43 -11.36 -17.66
CA VAL A 251 -16.19 -12.20 -16.71
C VAL A 251 -17.21 -11.37 -15.91
N VAL A 252 -16.85 -10.18 -15.44
CA VAL A 252 -17.77 -9.27 -14.73
C VAL A 252 -18.94 -8.83 -15.62
N VAL A 253 -18.67 -8.46 -16.88
CA VAL A 253 -19.73 -8.07 -17.83
C VAL A 253 -20.67 -9.24 -18.12
N VAL A 254 -20.15 -10.44 -18.36
CA VAL A 254 -20.97 -11.65 -18.60
C VAL A 254 -21.81 -12.00 -17.36
N ALA A 255 -21.24 -11.94 -16.17
CA ALA A 255 -21.96 -12.15 -14.91
C ALA A 255 -23.09 -11.12 -14.71
N GLY A 256 -22.83 -9.84 -15.00
CA GLY A 256 -23.82 -8.77 -14.94
C GLY A 256 -25.00 -9.00 -15.90
N ILE A 257 -24.73 -9.41 -17.14
CA ILE A 257 -25.75 -9.77 -18.13
C ILE A 257 -26.59 -10.95 -17.64
N ILE A 258 -25.98 -11.99 -17.07
CA ILE A 258 -26.67 -13.16 -16.52
C ILE A 258 -27.60 -12.73 -15.36
N VAL A 259 -27.14 -11.91 -14.42
CA VAL A 259 -27.96 -11.39 -13.32
C VAL A 259 -29.12 -10.52 -13.82
N TYR A 260 -28.87 -9.65 -14.80
CA TYR A 260 -29.91 -8.81 -15.40
C TYR A 260 -31.03 -9.64 -16.04
N VAL A 261 -30.68 -10.64 -16.85
CA VAL A 261 -31.63 -11.50 -17.56
C VAL A 261 -32.34 -12.48 -16.62
N ALA A 262 -31.63 -13.11 -15.69
CA ALA A 262 -32.17 -14.18 -14.84
C ALA A 262 -32.88 -13.69 -13.57
N VAL A 263 -32.51 -12.52 -13.03
CA VAL A 263 -33.04 -12.02 -11.74
C VAL A 263 -33.88 -10.75 -11.93
N LEU A 264 -33.35 -9.73 -12.60
CA LEU A 264 -34.01 -8.42 -12.67
C LEU A 264 -35.19 -8.41 -13.64
N LYS A 265 -35.02 -8.92 -14.86
CA LYS A 265 -36.09 -8.99 -15.88
C LYS A 265 -37.35 -9.73 -15.39
N PRO A 266 -37.29 -10.95 -14.81
CA PRO A 266 -38.49 -11.64 -14.32
C PRO A 266 -39.04 -11.08 -13.00
N ASN A 267 -38.33 -10.19 -12.30
CA ASN A 267 -38.88 -9.50 -11.13
C ASN A 267 -39.58 -8.19 -11.51
N ARG A 268 -39.06 -7.43 -12.47
CA ARG A 268 -39.80 -6.28 -13.05
C ARG A 268 -41.14 -6.73 -13.64
N ALA A 269 -41.16 -7.78 -14.46
CA ALA A 269 -42.41 -8.33 -15.00
C ALA A 269 -43.45 -8.73 -13.93
N LYS A 270 -43.03 -9.10 -12.71
CA LYS A 270 -43.94 -9.35 -11.57
C LYS A 270 -44.38 -8.06 -10.88
N GLN A 271 -43.50 -7.06 -10.79
CA GLN A 271 -43.82 -5.74 -10.23
C GLN A 271 -44.80 -5.00 -11.15
N ASP A 272 -44.60 -5.05 -12.46
CA ASP A 272 -45.50 -4.49 -13.47
C ASP A 272 -46.87 -5.18 -13.44
N ALA A 273 -46.89 -6.51 -13.36
CA ALA A 273 -48.14 -7.28 -13.21
C ALA A 273 -48.84 -7.03 -11.86
N ALA A 274 -48.09 -6.85 -10.76
CA ALA A 274 -48.65 -6.51 -9.46
C ALA A 274 -49.20 -5.08 -9.43
N ALA A 275 -48.54 -4.12 -10.08
CA ALA A 275 -49.02 -2.76 -10.24
C ALA A 275 -50.32 -2.71 -11.09
N ALA A 276 -50.37 -3.47 -12.19
CA ALA A 276 -51.58 -3.61 -12.99
C ALA A 276 -52.73 -4.26 -12.20
N ALA A 277 -52.45 -5.30 -11.40
CA ALA A 277 -53.43 -5.94 -10.52
C ALA A 277 -53.93 -5.00 -9.40
N ALA A 278 -53.04 -4.19 -8.81
CA ALA A 278 -53.40 -3.19 -7.81
C ALA A 278 -54.26 -2.07 -8.42
N ALA A 279 -53.95 -1.60 -9.63
CA ALA A 279 -54.75 -0.62 -10.37
C ALA A 279 -56.15 -1.16 -10.73
N ALA A 280 -56.28 -2.46 -11.02
CA ALA A 280 -57.57 -3.12 -11.20
C ALA A 280 -58.34 -3.25 -9.86
N ALA A 281 -57.68 -3.63 -8.78
CA ALA A 281 -58.30 -3.77 -7.45
C ALA A 281 -58.77 -2.44 -6.85
N ALA A 282 -58.09 -1.33 -7.17
CA ALA A 282 -58.51 0.02 -6.80
C ALA A 282 -59.82 0.46 -7.49
N ARG A 283 -60.27 -0.25 -8.54
CA ARG A 283 -61.52 -0.01 -9.26
C ARG A 283 -62.60 -1.02 -8.84
N GLY A 284 -62.84 -1.08 -7.52
CA GLY A 284 -63.88 -1.92 -6.91
C GLY A 284 -65.30 -1.62 -7.42
N PRO A 285 -66.25 -2.56 -7.23
CA PRO A 285 -67.56 -2.50 -7.88
C PRO A 285 -68.44 -1.36 -7.36
N HIS A 286 -69.20 -0.77 -8.27
CA HIS A 286 -70.26 0.18 -7.98
C HIS A 286 -71.47 -0.57 -7.41
N GLN A 287 -71.44 -0.89 -6.11
CA GLN A 287 -72.61 -1.38 -5.39
C GLN A 287 -73.56 -0.19 -5.20
N GLY A 288 -74.73 -0.22 -5.85
CA GLY A 288 -75.72 0.86 -5.74
C GLY A 288 -76.75 0.59 -4.63
N ASP A 289 -77.23 1.69 -4.02
CA ASP A 289 -78.55 1.84 -3.41
C ASP A 289 -78.83 3.35 -3.26
N GLN A 290 -80.10 3.73 -3.06
CA GLN A 290 -80.69 5.07 -3.30
C GLN A 290 -80.93 5.35 -4.80
N ASP A 291 -82.18 5.43 -5.30
CA ASP A 291 -83.51 5.31 -4.65
C ASP A 291 -84.47 4.41 -5.47
#